data_AF-A0A2M8C6R2-F1
#
_entry.id   AF-A0A2M8C6R2-F1
#
_cell.length_a   1.000
_cell.length_b   1.000
_cell.length_c   1.000
_cell.angle_alpha   90.00
_cell.angle_beta   90.00
_cell.angle_gamma   90.00
#
_symmetry.space_group_name_H-M   'P 1'
#
loop_
_entity.id
_entity.type
_entity.pdbx_description
1 polymer ?
#
loop_
_entity_poly.entity_id
_entity_poly.type
_entity_poly.pdbx_seq_one_letter_code
_entity_poly.pdbx_strand_id
1 'polypeptide(L)'
;MNRFVAKSIVIGVISFWMIVSASASYAEDTVVFENAEFNHQCFKCHGQKTYHYFNEASGKVVKDRMNPYFVMDSIDFYQSNHKSFMCTDCHSSDYENFPHNGELRMEQKFNCMDCHGGDDTYAQYQFERIEEEFQASVHSTKHSDEFTCWMCHNPHSYKINARNNDNINDVIVYDNNICLSCHANL
;
A
#
# COMPACT_ATOMS: atom_id res chain seq x y z
N MET A 1 -19.13 -82.14 43.23
CA MET A 1 -17.96 -81.94 42.33
C MET A 1 -18.28 -80.82 41.35
N ASN A 2 -17.45 -79.78 41.38
CA ASN A 2 -17.21 -78.72 40.39
C ASN A 2 -18.37 -78.20 39.52
N ARG A 3 -18.65 -76.90 39.70
CA ARG A 3 -18.37 -75.86 38.68
C ARG A 3 -18.63 -74.47 39.26
N PHE A 4 -17.59 -73.87 39.84
CA PHE A 4 -17.55 -72.44 40.14
C PHE A 4 -17.04 -71.69 38.90
N VAL A 5 -17.88 -70.80 38.37
CA VAL A 5 -17.54 -69.85 37.31
C VAL A 5 -16.91 -68.63 37.98
N ALA A 6 -15.61 -68.44 37.84
CA ALA A 6 -14.93 -67.22 38.23
C ALA A 6 -14.92 -66.25 37.04
N LYS A 7 -15.58 -65.10 37.20
CA LYS A 7 -15.56 -63.98 36.25
C LYS A 7 -14.21 -63.26 36.35
N SER A 8 -13.43 -63.26 35.28
CA SER A 8 -12.20 -62.46 35.17
C SER A 8 -12.55 -60.98 35.02
N ILE A 9 -12.12 -60.17 35.98
CA ILE A 9 -12.17 -58.71 35.92
C ILE A 9 -10.95 -58.25 35.12
N VAL A 10 -11.16 -57.70 33.93
CA VAL A 10 -10.12 -57.03 33.15
C VAL A 10 -10.09 -55.57 33.58
N ILE A 11 -9.03 -55.18 34.31
CA ILE A 11 -8.76 -53.78 34.67
C ILE A 11 -8.10 -53.13 33.45
N GLY A 12 -8.87 -52.33 32.71
CA GLY A 12 -8.35 -51.51 31.61
C GLY A 12 -7.61 -50.29 32.15
N VAL A 13 -6.29 -50.24 31.94
CA VAL A 13 -5.48 -49.04 32.19
C VAL A 13 -5.67 -48.10 31.01
N ILE A 14 -6.47 -47.05 31.19
CA ILE A 14 -6.61 -45.97 30.20
C ILE A 14 -5.42 -45.02 30.40
N SER A 15 -4.40 -45.17 29.55
CA SER A 15 -3.29 -44.23 29.44
C SER A 15 -3.76 -42.94 28.77
N PHE A 16 -4.02 -41.92 29.59
CA PHE A 16 -4.34 -40.56 29.14
C PHE A 16 -3.07 -39.90 28.58
N TRP A 17 -2.90 -39.95 27.25
CA TRP A 17 -1.86 -39.19 26.55
C TRP A 17 -2.26 -37.71 26.52
N MET A 18 -1.64 -36.89 27.37
CA MET A 18 -1.68 -35.43 27.20
C MET A 18 -0.91 -35.07 25.93
N ILE A 19 -1.64 -34.74 24.87
CA ILE A 19 -1.08 -34.08 23.70
C ILE A 19 -0.77 -32.63 24.11
N VAL A 20 0.47 -32.38 24.52
CA VAL A 20 0.99 -31.02 24.64
C VAL A 20 1.06 -30.46 23.23
N SER A 21 0.10 -29.60 22.89
CA SER A 21 0.12 -28.85 21.65
C SER A 21 1.21 -27.78 21.79
N ALA A 22 2.40 -28.05 21.25
CA ALA A 22 3.42 -27.03 21.10
C ALA A 22 2.92 -26.03 20.04
N SER A 23 2.26 -24.97 20.50
CA SER A 23 1.99 -23.80 19.67
C SER A 23 3.34 -23.14 19.39
N ALA A 24 3.92 -23.44 18.23
CA ALA A 24 5.01 -22.68 17.67
C ALA A 24 4.49 -21.25 17.46
N SER A 25 4.87 -20.32 18.34
CA SER A 25 4.73 -18.90 18.09
C SER A 25 5.70 -18.57 16.96
N TYR A 26 5.19 -18.45 15.75
CA TYR A 26 5.90 -17.76 14.69
C TYR A 26 6.12 -16.33 15.20
N ALA A 27 7.37 -15.93 15.38
CA ALA A 27 7.69 -14.53 15.59
C ALA A 27 7.15 -13.80 14.35
N GLU A 28 6.10 -13.02 14.54
CA GLU A 28 5.62 -12.10 13.52
C GLU A 28 6.72 -11.07 13.36
N ASP A 29 7.47 -11.19 12.26
CA ASP A 29 8.56 -10.28 11.94
C ASP A 29 7.93 -8.88 11.87
N THR A 30 8.19 -8.05 12.88
CA THR A 30 7.62 -6.71 12.94
C THR A 30 8.24 -5.91 11.82
N VAL A 31 7.49 -5.72 10.73
CA VAL A 31 7.92 -4.87 9.62
C VAL A 31 8.02 -3.44 10.14
N VAL A 32 9.26 -2.96 10.27
CA VAL A 32 9.54 -1.57 10.63
C VAL A 32 9.60 -0.75 9.35
N PHE A 33 8.69 0.21 9.20
CA PHE A 33 8.75 1.20 8.14
C PHE A 33 9.43 2.46 8.69
N GLU A 34 10.60 2.79 8.16
CA GLU A 34 11.48 3.86 8.65
C GLU A 34 10.75 5.21 8.84
N ASN A 35 9.93 5.59 7.87
CA ASN A 35 9.25 6.88 7.84
C ASN A 35 7.79 6.83 8.35
N ALA A 36 7.39 5.75 9.05
CA ALA A 36 6.02 5.56 9.48
C ALA A 36 5.50 6.67 10.39
N GLU A 37 6.32 7.08 11.36
CA GLU A 37 5.94 8.10 12.34
C GLU A 37 5.73 9.46 11.67
N PHE A 38 6.60 9.82 10.73
CA PHE A 38 6.48 11.04 9.95
C PHE A 38 5.21 11.03 9.09
N ASN A 39 5.02 9.99 8.27
CA ASN A 39 3.87 9.87 7.37
C ASN A 39 2.54 9.75 8.12
N HIS A 40 2.55 9.20 9.35
CA HIS A 40 1.35 9.13 10.18
C HIS A 40 0.74 10.52 10.43
N GLN A 41 1.55 11.58 10.47
CA GLN A 41 1.05 12.95 10.61
C GLN A 41 0.14 13.35 9.44
N CYS A 42 0.53 12.99 8.21
CA CYS A 42 -0.28 13.21 7.01
C CYS A 42 -1.55 12.36 7.03
N PHE A 43 -1.42 11.07 7.40
CA PHE A 43 -2.55 10.14 7.46
C PHE A 43 -3.60 10.49 8.51
N LYS A 44 -3.29 11.33 9.52
CA LYS A 44 -4.32 11.87 10.43
C LYS A 44 -5.44 12.58 9.69
N CYS A 45 -5.19 13.18 8.52
CA CYS A 45 -6.23 13.80 7.70
C CYS A 45 -6.44 13.05 6.38
N HIS A 46 -5.36 12.63 5.72
CA HIS A 46 -5.41 11.98 4.41
C HIS A 46 -5.81 10.50 4.49
N GLY A 47 -5.69 9.85 5.65
CA GLY A 47 -6.10 8.45 5.85
C GLY A 47 -7.61 8.24 6.01
N GLN A 48 -8.41 9.31 5.96
CA GLN A 48 -9.84 9.26 6.28
C GLN A 48 -10.68 10.19 5.41
N LYS A 49 -11.98 9.89 5.31
CA LYS A 49 -12.93 10.63 4.47
C LYS A 49 -13.29 12.01 5.03
N THR A 50 -12.99 12.29 6.28
CA THR A 50 -13.28 13.56 6.95
C THR A 50 -12.12 13.94 7.84
N TYR A 51 -11.79 15.22 7.91
CA TYR A 51 -10.76 15.74 8.81
C TYR A 51 -11.37 16.71 9.81
N HIS A 52 -10.66 16.93 10.91
CA HIS A 52 -11.03 17.92 11.90
C HIS A 52 -9.77 18.58 12.48
N TYR A 53 -9.83 19.89 12.70
CA TYR A 53 -8.74 20.61 13.37
C TYR A 53 -9.22 21.93 13.98
N PHE A 54 -8.43 22.49 14.90
CA PHE A 54 -8.67 23.83 15.44
C PHE A 54 -7.93 24.88 14.59
N ASN A 55 -8.67 25.81 14.01
CA ASN A 55 -8.12 26.90 13.22
C ASN A 55 -7.90 28.11 14.12
N GLU A 56 -6.64 28.39 14.47
CA GLU A 56 -6.28 29.49 15.37
C GLU A 56 -6.68 30.87 14.82
N ALA A 57 -6.49 31.10 13.52
CA ALA A 57 -6.82 32.38 12.88
C ALA A 57 -8.31 32.74 12.97
N SER A 58 -9.19 31.73 13.00
CA SER A 58 -10.64 31.92 13.11
C SER A 58 -11.21 31.60 14.50
N GLY A 59 -10.42 31.01 15.40
CA GLY A 59 -10.85 30.53 16.72
C GLY A 59 -11.90 29.41 16.67
N LYS A 60 -12.00 28.66 15.56
CA LYS A 60 -13.06 27.67 15.33
C LYS A 60 -12.51 26.27 15.09
N VAL A 61 -13.28 25.27 15.49
CA VAL A 61 -13.07 23.88 15.05
C VAL A 61 -13.63 23.74 13.65
N VAL A 62 -12.78 23.35 12.71
CA VAL A 62 -13.14 22.97 11.34
C VAL A 62 -13.38 21.48 11.33
N LYS A 63 -14.51 21.05 10.73
CA LYS A 63 -14.80 19.66 10.41
C LYS A 63 -15.37 19.62 9.01
N ASP A 64 -14.68 18.94 8.10
CA ASP A 64 -15.08 18.88 6.69
C ASP A 64 -14.73 17.53 6.07
N ARG A 65 -15.22 17.30 4.85
CA ARG A 65 -14.92 16.13 4.05
C ARG A 65 -13.56 16.32 3.35
N MET A 66 -12.71 15.30 3.43
CA MET A 66 -11.50 15.25 2.60
C MET A 66 -11.91 15.10 1.13
N ASN A 67 -11.22 15.82 0.25
CA ASN A 67 -11.38 15.59 -1.18
C ASN A 67 -11.13 14.10 -1.47
N PRO A 68 -12.05 13.36 -2.09
CA PRO A 68 -11.87 11.93 -2.36
C PRO A 68 -10.58 11.59 -3.11
N TYR A 69 -10.07 12.51 -3.94
CA TYR A 69 -8.80 12.34 -4.65
C TYR A 69 -7.56 12.49 -3.76
N PHE A 70 -7.72 12.98 -2.53
CA PHE A 70 -6.64 13.17 -1.54
C PHE A 70 -6.79 12.23 -0.33
N VAL A 71 -7.72 11.27 -0.40
CA VAL A 71 -7.80 10.20 0.58
C VAL A 71 -6.84 9.09 0.17
N MET A 72 -5.97 8.69 1.10
CA MET A 72 -4.96 7.67 0.89
C MET A 72 -5.09 6.54 1.88
N ASP A 73 -5.10 5.30 1.41
CA ASP A 73 -5.06 4.13 2.28
C ASP A 73 -3.61 3.88 2.72
N SER A 74 -3.35 3.94 4.02
CA SER A 74 -2.01 3.72 4.56
C SER A 74 -1.53 2.28 4.35
N ILE A 75 -2.42 1.30 4.33
CA ILE A 75 -2.08 -0.10 4.08
C ILE A 75 -1.59 -0.25 2.64
N ASP A 76 -2.30 0.34 1.68
CA ASP A 76 -1.88 0.32 0.27
C ASP A 76 -0.53 1.03 0.07
N PHE A 77 -0.34 2.18 0.74
CA PHE A 77 0.94 2.91 0.70
C PHE A 77 2.10 2.06 1.20
N TYR A 78 1.97 1.42 2.37
CA TYR A 78 3.05 0.59 2.92
C TYR A 78 3.26 -0.75 2.18
N GLN A 79 2.36 -1.10 1.26
CA GLN A 79 2.55 -2.20 0.32
C GLN A 79 3.08 -1.76 -1.06
N SER A 80 3.15 -0.45 -1.32
CA SER A 80 3.62 0.11 -2.58
C SER A 80 5.14 0.03 -2.74
N ASN A 81 5.64 0.31 -3.95
CA ASN A 81 7.08 0.38 -4.22
C ASN A 81 7.75 1.56 -3.49
N HIS A 82 7.04 2.65 -3.23
CA HIS A 82 7.56 3.87 -2.60
C HIS A 82 7.30 3.94 -1.10
N LYS A 83 6.95 2.82 -0.46
CA LYS A 83 6.64 2.72 0.98
C LYS A 83 7.71 3.28 1.93
N SER A 84 8.96 3.38 1.47
CA SER A 84 10.07 3.93 2.24
C SER A 84 10.15 5.45 2.20
N PHE A 85 9.44 6.13 1.32
CA PHE A 85 9.49 7.59 1.22
C PHE A 85 8.68 8.26 2.32
N MET A 86 9.15 9.42 2.76
CA MET A 86 8.32 10.41 3.42
C MET A 86 7.35 11.01 2.42
N CYS A 87 6.15 11.43 2.85
CA CYS A 87 5.23 12.15 1.98
C CYS A 87 5.90 13.39 1.35
N THR A 88 6.80 14.04 2.10
CA THR A 88 7.56 15.23 1.69
C THR A 88 8.78 14.94 0.81
N ASP A 89 9.07 13.66 0.50
CA ASP A 89 10.06 13.34 -0.53
C ASP A 89 9.48 13.56 -1.94
N CYS A 90 8.14 13.55 -2.08
CA CYS A 90 7.42 13.81 -3.33
C CYS A 90 6.49 15.02 -3.27
N HIS A 91 6.23 15.55 -2.08
CA HIS A 91 5.46 16.77 -1.87
C HIS A 91 6.32 17.81 -1.17
N SER A 92 5.96 19.07 -1.27
CA SER A 92 6.68 20.19 -0.68
C SER A 92 6.81 19.99 0.83
N SER A 93 7.99 20.26 1.37
CA SER A 93 8.22 20.30 2.82
C SER A 93 7.30 21.31 3.52
N ASP A 94 6.75 22.29 2.80
CA ASP A 94 5.79 23.24 3.37
C ASP A 94 4.49 22.57 3.85
N TYR A 95 4.18 21.35 3.42
CA TYR A 95 3.09 20.55 3.98
C TYR A 95 3.34 20.13 5.43
N GLU A 96 4.53 20.27 5.98
CA GLU A 96 4.78 20.09 7.42
C GLU A 96 4.11 21.20 8.25
N ASN A 97 3.84 22.35 7.64
CA ASN A 97 3.11 23.44 8.27
C ASN A 97 1.61 23.21 8.16
N PHE A 98 0.93 23.14 9.32
CA PHE A 98 -0.50 22.92 9.40
C PHE A 98 -1.20 24.05 10.17
N PRO A 99 -2.30 24.63 9.66
CA PRO A 99 -2.98 24.31 8.40
C PRO A 99 -2.16 24.70 7.16
N HIS A 100 -2.18 23.87 6.12
CA HIS A 100 -1.38 24.08 4.91
C HIS A 100 -1.75 25.38 4.19
N ASN A 101 -0.76 26.06 3.59
CA ASN A 101 -1.01 27.20 2.72
C ASN A 101 -1.83 26.77 1.49
N GLY A 102 -2.86 27.55 1.14
CA GLY A 102 -3.73 27.27 -0.01
C GLY A 102 -2.99 27.24 -1.35
N GLU A 103 -1.86 27.94 -1.47
CA GLU A 103 -1.00 27.94 -2.67
C GLU A 103 -0.40 26.56 -2.96
N LEU A 104 -0.20 25.73 -1.93
CA LEU A 104 0.32 24.36 -2.11
C LEU A 104 -0.59 23.47 -2.94
N ARG A 105 -1.86 23.84 -3.12
CA ARG A 105 -2.79 23.16 -4.05
C ARG A 105 -2.36 23.26 -5.51
N MET A 106 -1.51 24.22 -5.84
CA MET A 106 -0.96 24.45 -7.17
C MET A 106 0.46 23.87 -7.31
N GLU A 107 0.90 23.06 -6.34
CA GLU A 107 2.18 22.36 -6.39
C GLU A 107 2.33 21.59 -7.71
N GLN A 108 3.49 21.77 -8.34
CA GLN A 108 3.90 20.92 -9.45
C GLN A 108 4.26 19.54 -8.90
N LYS A 109 3.63 18.51 -9.45
CA LYS A 109 3.89 17.13 -9.06
C LYS A 109 5.16 16.63 -9.72
N PHE A 110 5.93 15.84 -8.97
CA PHE A 110 7.03 15.05 -9.54
C PHE A 110 6.49 14.06 -10.57
N ASN A 111 7.30 13.82 -11.59
CA ASN A 111 7.11 12.79 -12.59
C ASN A 111 8.08 11.63 -12.36
N CYS A 112 7.79 10.51 -13.00
CA CYS A 112 8.55 9.26 -12.94
C CYS A 112 10.05 9.50 -13.20
N MET A 113 10.35 10.31 -14.22
CA MET A 113 11.71 10.59 -14.67
C MET A 113 12.47 11.59 -13.81
N ASP A 114 11.80 12.34 -12.93
CA ASP A 114 12.47 13.34 -12.08
C ASP A 114 13.41 12.68 -11.05
N CYS A 115 13.15 11.39 -10.73
CA CYS A 115 14.03 10.58 -9.87
C CYS A 115 14.66 9.40 -10.61
N HIS A 116 13.94 8.79 -11.57
CA HIS A 116 14.44 7.60 -12.27
C HIS A 116 15.28 7.90 -13.51
N GLY A 117 15.21 9.12 -14.04
CA GLY A 117 15.95 9.50 -15.25
C GLY A 117 17.39 9.89 -14.97
N GLY A 118 18.31 9.37 -15.78
CA GLY A 118 19.72 9.78 -15.75
C GLY A 118 20.50 9.33 -14.50
N ASP A 119 19.95 8.41 -13.71
CA ASP A 119 20.60 7.81 -12.54
C ASP A 119 21.05 6.38 -12.85
N ASP A 120 22.36 6.15 -12.81
CA ASP A 120 23.00 4.86 -13.05
C ASP A 120 22.49 3.75 -12.11
N THR A 121 21.98 4.12 -10.92
CA THR A 121 21.36 3.20 -9.96
C THR A 121 20.15 2.47 -10.57
N TYR A 122 19.42 3.15 -11.46
CA TYR A 122 18.20 2.64 -12.08
C TYR A 122 18.37 2.24 -13.55
N ALA A 123 19.55 2.45 -14.15
CA ALA A 123 19.81 2.18 -15.57
C ALA A 123 19.41 0.77 -16.03
N GLN A 124 19.55 -0.23 -15.15
CA GLN A 124 19.14 -1.62 -15.42
C GLN A 124 17.64 -1.79 -15.73
N TYR A 125 16.80 -0.85 -15.28
CA TYR A 125 15.36 -0.87 -15.52
C TYR A 125 14.95 -0.14 -16.80
N GLN A 126 15.88 0.54 -17.47
CA GLN A 126 15.69 1.18 -18.78
C GLN A 126 14.56 2.21 -18.80
N PHE A 127 14.43 3.04 -17.76
CA PHE A 127 13.34 4.01 -17.64
C PHE A 127 13.30 5.02 -18.79
N GLU A 128 14.44 5.42 -19.34
CA GLU A 128 14.51 6.33 -20.50
C GLU A 128 13.87 5.70 -21.74
N ARG A 129 14.11 4.40 -21.96
CA ARG A 129 13.49 3.67 -23.07
C ARG A 129 11.99 3.50 -22.83
N ILE A 130 11.58 3.21 -21.59
CA ILE A 130 10.16 3.11 -21.22
C ILE A 130 9.46 4.44 -21.46
N GLU A 131 10.07 5.56 -21.10
CA GLU A 131 9.53 6.90 -21.36
C GLU A 131 9.39 7.16 -22.86
N GLU A 132 10.42 6.84 -23.67
CA GLU A 132 10.35 6.95 -25.13
C GLU A 132 9.17 6.12 -25.71
N GLU A 133 9.02 4.87 -25.27
CA GLU A 133 7.93 3.99 -25.69
C GLU A 133 6.54 4.50 -25.21
N PHE A 134 6.46 5.06 -24.01
CA PHE A 134 5.25 5.69 -23.49
C PHE A 134 4.85 6.92 -24.31
N GLN A 135 5.81 7.79 -24.65
CA GLN A 135 5.57 8.98 -25.46
C GLN A 135 5.14 8.63 -26.89
N ALA A 136 5.61 7.50 -27.43
CA ALA A 136 5.15 6.99 -28.72
C ALA A 136 3.78 6.27 -28.66
N SER A 137 3.25 5.99 -27.47
CA SER A 137 2.04 5.20 -27.28
C SER A 137 0.75 5.95 -27.62
N VAL A 138 -0.35 5.21 -27.78
CA VAL A 138 -1.69 5.82 -27.96
C VAL A 138 -2.14 6.62 -26.74
N HIS A 139 -1.71 6.23 -25.53
CA HIS A 139 -2.10 6.89 -24.30
C HIS A 139 -1.46 8.28 -24.18
N SER A 140 -0.20 8.43 -24.60
CA SER A 140 0.41 9.77 -24.69
C SER A 140 -0.12 10.54 -25.91
N THR A 141 -0.11 9.95 -27.10
CA THR A 141 -0.38 10.70 -28.36
C THR A 141 -1.84 11.05 -28.63
N LYS A 142 -2.81 10.44 -27.93
CA LYS A 142 -4.26 10.66 -28.14
C LYS A 142 -4.97 11.31 -26.96
N HIS A 143 -4.28 11.56 -25.85
CA HIS A 143 -4.83 12.30 -24.72
C HIS A 143 -4.15 13.67 -24.58
N SER A 144 -4.60 14.47 -23.62
CA SER A 144 -3.90 15.70 -23.24
C SER A 144 -2.59 15.37 -22.53
N ASP A 145 -1.73 16.38 -22.39
CA ASP A 145 -0.49 16.31 -21.59
C ASP A 145 -0.74 15.99 -20.10
N GLU A 146 -2.01 15.98 -19.66
CA GLU A 146 -2.40 15.53 -18.32
C GLU A 146 -2.33 13.99 -18.17
N PHE A 147 -2.31 13.24 -19.28
CA PHE A 147 -2.12 11.79 -19.24
C PHE A 147 -0.64 11.46 -19.04
N THR A 148 -0.29 11.06 -17.82
CA THR A 148 1.09 10.75 -17.41
C THR A 148 1.22 9.29 -16.97
N CYS A 149 2.45 8.83 -16.72
CA CYS A 149 2.67 7.48 -16.19
C CYS A 149 1.90 7.22 -14.87
N TRP A 150 1.59 8.26 -14.08
CA TRP A 150 0.77 8.15 -12.86
C TRP A 150 -0.67 7.70 -13.08
N MET A 151 -1.21 7.85 -14.30
CA MET A 151 -2.56 7.38 -14.64
C MET A 151 -2.67 5.84 -14.59
N CYS A 152 -1.54 5.14 -14.75
CA CYS A 152 -1.45 3.69 -14.60
C CYS A 152 -0.70 3.29 -13.32
N HIS A 153 0.31 4.06 -12.92
CA HIS A 153 1.22 3.73 -11.82
C HIS A 153 1.00 4.63 -10.60
N ASN A 154 -0.17 4.59 -9.95
CA ASN A 154 -0.43 5.45 -8.79
C ASN A 154 0.74 5.41 -7.77
N PRO A 155 1.42 6.54 -7.51
CA PRO A 155 2.67 6.55 -6.73
C PRO A 155 2.46 6.07 -5.29
N HIS A 156 1.23 6.09 -4.80
CA HIS A 156 0.88 5.73 -3.43
C HIS A 156 0.37 4.30 -3.27
N SER A 157 0.14 3.55 -4.34
CA SER A 157 -0.42 2.19 -4.23
C SER A 157 0.10 1.19 -5.26
N TYR A 158 0.81 1.66 -6.29
CA TYR A 158 1.41 0.80 -7.28
C TYR A 158 2.51 -0.07 -6.65
N LYS A 159 2.44 -1.38 -6.93
CA LYS A 159 3.44 -2.35 -6.52
C LYS A 159 3.82 -3.24 -7.69
N ILE A 160 5.09 -3.62 -7.77
CA ILE A 160 5.54 -4.63 -8.73
C ILE A 160 4.99 -5.98 -8.27
N ASN A 161 4.05 -6.53 -9.04
CA ASN A 161 3.42 -7.82 -8.72
C ASN A 161 4.11 -8.98 -9.43
N ALA A 162 4.31 -8.89 -10.75
CA ALA A 162 4.84 -9.98 -11.58
C ALA A 162 6.22 -10.52 -11.17
N ARG A 163 7.07 -9.71 -10.50
CA ARG A 163 8.40 -10.14 -10.05
C ARG A 163 8.41 -10.78 -8.66
N ASN A 164 7.37 -10.52 -7.86
CA ASN A 164 7.36 -10.81 -6.42
C ASN A 164 6.24 -11.79 -6.03
N ASN A 165 5.50 -12.32 -7.00
CA ASN A 165 4.32 -13.15 -6.77
C ASN A 165 4.37 -14.41 -7.63
N ASP A 166 4.38 -15.57 -6.97
CA ASP A 166 4.41 -16.89 -7.61
C ASP A 166 3.03 -17.32 -8.14
N ASN A 167 1.94 -16.67 -7.70
CA ASN A 167 0.59 -16.95 -8.17
C ASN A 167 0.27 -16.10 -9.42
N ILE A 168 0.40 -16.73 -10.59
CA ILE A 168 0.13 -16.09 -11.88
C ILE A 168 -1.29 -15.52 -12.00
N ASN A 169 -2.30 -16.11 -11.35
CA ASN A 169 -3.65 -15.58 -11.39
C ASN A 169 -3.75 -14.22 -10.69
N ASP A 170 -3.05 -14.07 -9.56
CA ASP A 170 -3.04 -12.82 -8.80
C ASP A 170 -2.28 -11.73 -9.57
N VAL A 171 -1.21 -12.11 -10.28
CA VAL A 171 -0.48 -11.24 -11.22
C VAL A 171 -1.42 -10.71 -12.29
N ILE A 172 -2.08 -11.61 -13.02
CA ILE A 172 -2.99 -11.24 -14.12
C ILE A 172 -4.13 -10.34 -13.63
N VAL A 173 -4.75 -10.67 -12.49
CA VAL A 173 -5.88 -9.89 -11.97
C VAL A 173 -5.45 -8.48 -11.59
N TYR A 174 -4.37 -8.33 -10.82
CA TYR A 174 -3.89 -7.01 -10.39
C TYR A 174 -3.45 -6.16 -11.58
N ASP A 175 -2.61 -6.69 -12.47
CA ASP A 175 -2.03 -5.93 -13.58
C ASP A 175 -3.11 -5.52 -14.59
N ASN A 176 -4.08 -6.40 -14.88
CA ASN A 176 -5.20 -6.05 -15.76
C ASN A 176 -6.15 -5.02 -15.14
N ASN A 177 -6.35 -5.05 -13.81
CA ASN A 177 -7.25 -4.11 -13.14
C ASN A 177 -6.82 -2.64 -13.29
N ILE A 178 -5.51 -2.39 -13.47
CA ILE A 178 -5.00 -1.06 -13.79
C ILE A 178 -5.62 -0.56 -15.10
N CYS A 179 -5.60 -1.38 -16.15
CA CYS A 179 -6.19 -1.05 -17.45
C CYS A 179 -7.72 -0.98 -17.37
N LEU A 180 -8.33 -1.92 -16.65
CA LEU A 180 -9.79 -2.03 -16.54
C LEU A 180 -10.41 -0.86 -15.76
N SER A 181 -9.64 -0.10 -14.97
CA SER A 181 -10.12 1.12 -14.32
C SER A 181 -10.75 2.13 -15.30
N CYS A 182 -10.29 2.15 -16.56
CA CYS A 182 -10.85 2.95 -17.65
C CYS A 182 -11.51 2.11 -18.74
N HIS A 183 -11.04 0.87 -18.96
CA HIS A 183 -11.47 0.02 -20.07
C HIS A 183 -12.56 -1.01 -19.70
N ALA A 184 -13.06 -1.03 -18.47
CA ALA A 184 -14.07 -2.00 -18.04
C ALA A 184 -15.45 -1.87 -18.70
N ASN A 185 -15.67 -0.93 -19.65
CA ASN A 185 -16.96 -0.65 -20.28
C ASN A 185 -18.10 -0.62 -19.24
N LEU A 186 -18.08 0.39 -18.37
CA LEU A 186 -19.20 0.70 -17.49
C LEU A 186 -20.25 1.53 -18.23
#